data_AF-A0A368T1D3-F1
#
_entry.id   AF-A0A368T1D3-F1
#
_cell.length_a   1.000
_cell.length_b   1.000
_cell.length_c   1.000
_cell.angle_alpha   90.00
_cell.angle_beta   90.00
_cell.angle_gamma   90.00
#
_symmetry.space_group_name_H-M   'P 1'
#
loop_
_entity.id
_entity.type
_entity.pdbx_description
1 polymer ?
#
loop_
_entity_poly.entity_id
_entity_poly.type
_entity_poly.pdbx_seq_one_letter_code
_entity_poly.pdbx_strand_id
1 'polypeptide(L)'
;MAHRRAELGLSRQEVAERAGMATGYVAYLEEHQPQLTRWALTRLAAALRTTPGALLGVGADLPPGSGREGVPAPVLYWLGAEECMELVAPGGIGRIAFCTEGASGPAVLPVTYTVVDGNIVFRTAPEGTIAEHSEGYVSFEVDQLDGVMSEGWSVLIRGRARPA
;
A
#
# COMPACT_ATOMS: atom_id res chain seq x y z
N MET A 1 -5.50 21.19 -4.25
CA MET A 1 -6.95 20.98 -4.52
C MET A 1 -7.71 22.29 -4.81
N ALA A 2 -7.72 23.26 -3.88
CA ALA A 2 -8.42 24.54 -4.05
C ALA A 2 -8.00 25.34 -5.31
N HIS A 3 -6.70 25.37 -5.62
CA HIS A 3 -6.18 26.03 -6.83
C HIS A 3 -6.77 25.44 -8.11
N ARG A 4 -6.73 24.11 -8.27
CA ARG A 4 -7.25 23.41 -9.46
C ARG A 4 -8.76 23.58 -9.63
N ARG A 5 -9.51 23.62 -8.52
CA ARG A 5 -10.95 23.91 -8.55
C ARG A 5 -11.22 25.33 -9.09
N ALA A 6 -10.43 26.31 -8.64
CA ALA A 6 -10.55 27.71 -9.08
C ALA A 6 -10.21 27.87 -10.57
N GLU A 7 -9.17 27.18 -11.07
CA GLU A 7 -8.84 27.16 -12.51
C GLU A 7 -9.98 26.64 -13.38
N LEU A 8 -10.72 25.64 -12.87
CA LEU A 8 -11.87 25.05 -13.57
C LEU A 8 -13.17 25.85 -13.39
N GLY A 9 -13.14 26.94 -12.63
CA GLY A 9 -14.32 27.75 -12.33
C GLY A 9 -15.41 27.03 -11.54
N LEU A 10 -15.06 25.95 -10.82
CA LEU A 10 -16.03 25.12 -10.11
C LEU A 10 -16.25 25.60 -8.67
N SER A 11 -17.49 25.60 -8.22
CA SER A 11 -17.83 25.74 -6.80
C SER A 11 -17.46 24.47 -6.02
N ARG A 12 -17.33 24.60 -4.69
CA ARG A 12 -17.09 23.44 -3.79
C ARG A 12 -18.24 22.42 -3.90
N GLN A 13 -19.48 22.89 -4.09
CA GLN A 13 -20.66 22.04 -4.24
C GLN A 13 -20.59 21.21 -5.54
N GLU A 14 -20.25 21.81 -6.67
CA GLU A 14 -20.15 21.09 -7.95
C GLU A 14 -19.06 20.02 -7.93
N VAL A 15 -17.93 20.29 -7.24
CA VAL A 15 -16.88 19.28 -7.03
C VAL A 15 -17.39 18.15 -6.15
N ALA A 16 -18.12 18.47 -5.08
CA ALA A 16 -18.70 17.49 -4.19
C ALA A 16 -19.72 16.58 -4.91
N GLU A 17 -20.61 17.16 -5.71
CA GLU A 17 -21.59 16.42 -6.53
C GLU A 17 -20.89 15.49 -7.54
N ARG A 18 -19.89 15.99 -8.27
CA ARG A 18 -19.11 15.19 -9.22
C ARG A 18 -18.30 14.08 -8.55
N ALA A 19 -17.77 14.34 -7.36
CA ALA A 19 -17.03 13.36 -6.57
C ALA A 19 -17.95 12.43 -5.75
N GLY A 20 -19.27 12.69 -5.70
CA GLY A 20 -20.22 11.98 -4.83
C GLY A 20 -19.86 12.09 -3.34
N MET A 21 -19.52 13.30 -2.91
CA MET A 21 -19.10 13.63 -1.55
C MET A 21 -19.99 14.73 -0.96
N ALA A 22 -19.94 14.89 0.36
CA ALA A 22 -20.56 16.04 1.01
C ALA A 22 -19.73 17.31 0.78
N THR A 23 -20.40 18.44 0.51
CA THR A 23 -19.74 19.75 0.30
C THR A 23 -18.87 20.17 1.49
N GLY A 24 -19.31 19.89 2.72
CA GLY A 24 -18.53 20.14 3.94
C GLY A 24 -17.25 19.29 4.04
N TYR A 25 -17.28 18.07 3.50
CA TYR A 25 -16.08 17.22 3.43
C TYR A 25 -15.07 17.79 2.43
N VAL A 26 -15.53 18.27 1.26
CA VAL A 26 -14.65 18.95 0.29
C VAL A 26 -14.04 20.24 0.90
N ALA A 27 -14.81 21.03 1.64
CA ALA A 27 -14.29 22.21 2.34
C ALA A 27 -13.24 21.83 3.39
N TYR A 28 -13.51 20.81 4.21
CA TYR A 28 -12.57 20.28 5.18
C TYR A 28 -11.24 19.83 4.54
N LEU A 29 -11.29 19.18 3.37
CA LEU A 29 -10.12 18.76 2.61
C LEU A 29 -9.33 19.91 1.95
N GLU A 30 -9.93 21.08 1.74
CA GLU A 30 -9.19 22.27 1.29
C GLU A 30 -8.45 22.95 2.44
N GLU A 31 -9.02 22.87 3.64
CA GLU A 31 -8.57 23.60 4.82
C GLU A 31 -7.59 22.79 5.69
N HIS A 32 -7.64 21.47 5.60
CA HIS A 32 -6.75 20.54 6.30
C HIS A 32 -6.04 19.66 5.26
N GLN A 33 -4.84 19.14 5.56
CA GLN A 33 -4.19 18.07 4.78
C GLN A 33 -4.38 16.73 5.52
N PRO A 34 -5.54 16.05 5.46
CA PRO A 34 -5.67 14.75 6.09
C PRO A 34 -5.12 13.66 5.18
N GLN A 35 -4.79 12.51 5.76
CA GLN A 35 -4.55 11.31 4.99
C GLN A 35 -5.82 10.93 4.21
N LEU A 36 -5.79 11.12 2.90
CA LEU A 36 -6.90 10.81 2.01
C LEU A 36 -6.95 9.31 1.74
N THR A 37 -8.13 8.71 1.89
CA THR A 37 -8.33 7.33 1.42
C THR A 37 -8.23 7.28 -0.11
N ARG A 38 -7.70 6.17 -0.65
CA ARG A 38 -7.49 5.97 -2.10
C ARG A 38 -8.76 6.20 -2.94
N TRP A 39 -9.92 5.81 -2.41
CA TRP A 39 -11.23 6.04 -3.03
C TRP A 39 -11.56 7.53 -3.14
N ALA A 40 -11.37 8.29 -2.06
CA ALA A 40 -11.70 9.71 -2.02
C ALA A 40 -10.82 10.50 -3.00
N LEU A 41 -9.52 10.18 -3.02
CA LEU A 41 -8.56 10.81 -3.91
C LEU A 41 -8.87 10.56 -5.39
N THR A 42 -9.21 9.32 -5.76
CA THR A 42 -9.54 8.97 -7.15
C THR A 42 -10.79 9.70 -7.63
N ARG A 43 -11.81 9.81 -6.78
CA ARG A 43 -13.07 10.52 -7.09
C ARG A 43 -12.85 12.03 -7.24
N LEU A 44 -12.03 12.63 -6.38
CA LEU A 44 -11.66 14.04 -6.48
C LEU A 44 -10.81 14.34 -7.72
N ALA A 45 -9.86 13.47 -8.04
CA ALA A 45 -9.04 13.60 -9.24
C ALA A 45 -9.88 13.59 -10.51
N ALA A 46 -10.84 12.66 -10.61
CA ALA A 46 -11.80 12.61 -11.70
C ALA A 46 -12.68 13.87 -11.77
N ALA A 47 -13.23 14.32 -10.64
CA ALA A 47 -14.07 15.52 -10.56
C ALA A 47 -13.32 16.80 -10.99
N LEU A 48 -12.03 16.89 -10.65
CA LEU A 48 -11.14 18.02 -10.92
C LEU A 48 -10.30 17.84 -12.19
N ARG A 49 -10.64 16.85 -13.03
CA ARG A 49 -9.96 16.56 -14.31
C ARG A 49 -8.44 16.61 -14.17
N THR A 50 -7.93 15.88 -13.18
CA THR A 50 -6.52 15.83 -12.81
C THR A 50 -6.15 14.42 -12.36
N THR A 51 -4.90 14.21 -11.96
CA THR A 51 -4.44 12.94 -11.42
C THR A 51 -4.42 12.94 -9.89
N PRO A 52 -4.53 11.77 -9.26
CA PRO A 52 -4.32 11.61 -7.81
C PRO A 52 -3.01 12.24 -7.31
N GLY A 53 -1.90 12.04 -8.03
CA GLY A 53 -0.58 12.61 -7.70
C GLY A 53 -0.56 14.13 -7.73
N ALA A 54 -1.16 14.74 -8.76
CA ALA A 54 -1.25 16.20 -8.87
C ALA A 54 -2.08 16.85 -7.75
N LEU A 55 -3.06 16.14 -7.17
CA LEU A 55 -3.81 16.65 -6.01
C LEU A 55 -2.99 16.65 -4.72
N LEU A 56 -1.97 15.79 -4.64
CA LEU A 56 -1.09 15.62 -3.50
C LEU A 56 0.24 16.39 -3.66
N GLY A 57 0.38 17.16 -4.75
CA GLY A 57 1.57 17.95 -5.03
C GLY A 57 2.71 17.15 -5.68
N VAL A 58 2.50 15.86 -5.96
CA VAL A 58 3.47 15.03 -6.67
C VAL A 58 3.41 15.39 -8.16
N GLY A 59 4.45 16.06 -8.66
CA GLY A 59 4.60 16.41 -10.09
C GLY A 59 3.83 17.66 -10.55
N ALA A 60 3.53 18.61 -9.67
CA ALA A 60 2.76 19.82 -9.98
C ALA A 60 3.40 20.73 -11.07
N ASP A 61 4.70 20.59 -11.33
CA ASP A 61 5.44 21.38 -12.32
C ASP A 61 5.48 20.76 -13.73
N LEU A 62 4.80 19.64 -14.00
CA LEU A 62 4.81 19.03 -15.33
C LEU A 62 3.73 19.60 -16.27
N PRO A 63 4.09 20.01 -17.50
CA PRO A 63 3.14 20.52 -18.47
C PRO A 63 2.12 19.44 -18.90
N PRO A 64 0.85 19.81 -19.14
CA PRO A 64 -0.21 18.89 -19.54
C PRO A 64 0.10 18.25 -20.90
N GLY A 65 0.18 16.92 -20.95
CA GLY A 65 0.44 16.13 -22.16
C GLY A 65 1.57 15.09 -22.05
N SER A 66 2.36 15.16 -20.98
CA SER A 66 3.53 14.31 -20.72
C SER A 66 3.19 13.03 -19.93
N GLY A 67 2.12 12.33 -20.32
CA GLY A 67 1.47 11.29 -19.51
C GLY A 67 2.27 10.02 -19.16
N ARG A 68 3.52 9.85 -19.63
CA ARG A 68 4.37 8.68 -19.29
C ARG A 68 5.88 8.97 -19.17
N GLU A 69 6.35 10.19 -19.41
CA GLU A 69 7.80 10.47 -19.53
C GLU A 69 8.40 11.20 -18.31
N GLY A 70 7.59 11.50 -17.29
CA GLY A 70 8.00 12.39 -16.19
C GLY A 70 8.03 11.78 -14.80
N VAL A 71 7.67 10.50 -14.62
CA VAL A 71 7.84 9.85 -13.31
C VAL A 71 9.32 9.43 -13.23
N PRO A 72 10.14 10.03 -12.35
CA PRO A 72 11.51 9.57 -12.16
C PRO A 72 11.49 8.08 -11.90
N ALA A 73 12.44 7.34 -12.48
CA ALA A 73 12.55 5.91 -12.19
C ALA A 73 12.62 5.72 -10.66
N PRO A 74 11.83 4.80 -10.08
CA PRO A 74 11.87 4.58 -8.64
C PRO A 74 13.28 4.19 -8.23
N VAL A 75 13.81 4.86 -7.22
CA VAL A 75 15.12 4.51 -6.64
C VAL A 75 14.88 3.45 -5.58
N LEU A 76 15.57 2.31 -5.71
CA LEU A 76 15.49 1.22 -4.73
C LEU A 76 16.65 1.34 -3.74
N TYR A 77 16.32 1.23 -2.46
CA TYR A 77 17.29 1.18 -1.37
C TYR A 77 17.22 -0.18 -0.68
N TRP A 78 18.38 -0.72 -0.31
CA TRP A 78 18.45 -1.92 0.50
C TRP A 78 18.19 -1.56 1.95
N LEU A 79 17.29 -2.30 2.59
CA LEU A 79 17.00 -2.17 4.01
C LEU A 79 17.92 -3.09 4.81
N GLY A 80 18.49 -2.55 5.88
CA GLY A 80 19.20 -3.33 6.89
C GLY A 80 18.25 -4.27 7.63
N ALA A 81 18.82 -5.23 8.36
CA ALA A 81 18.02 -6.20 9.13
C ALA A 81 17.17 -5.51 10.22
N GLU A 82 17.70 -4.49 10.89
CA GLU A 82 16.99 -3.72 11.91
C GLU A 82 15.80 -2.97 11.31
N GLU A 83 16.01 -2.22 10.22
CA GLU A 83 14.95 -1.50 9.49
C GLU A 83 13.86 -2.46 8.97
N CYS A 84 14.26 -3.62 8.43
CA CYS A 84 13.31 -4.66 8.02
C CYS A 84 12.41 -5.08 9.20
N MET A 85 13.00 -5.29 10.38
CA MET A 85 12.24 -5.73 11.55
C MET A 85 11.36 -4.63 12.12
N GLU A 86 11.81 -3.37 12.11
CA GLU A 86 11.00 -2.22 12.51
C GLU A 86 9.74 -2.06 11.65
N LEU A 87 9.87 -2.24 10.33
CA LEU A 87 8.74 -2.16 9.39
C LEU A 87 7.72 -3.29 9.57
N VAL A 88 8.19 -4.48 9.95
CA VAL A 88 7.35 -5.68 10.14
C VAL A 88 6.76 -5.77 11.56
N ALA A 89 7.37 -5.11 12.55
CA ALA A 89 6.96 -5.13 13.96
C ALA A 89 5.48 -4.81 14.23
N PRO A 90 4.81 -3.86 13.53
CA PRO A 90 3.40 -3.56 13.76
C PRO A 90 2.45 -4.74 13.51
N GLY A 91 2.90 -5.79 12.80
CA GLY A 91 2.06 -6.91 12.41
C GLY A 91 1.10 -6.54 11.27
N GLY A 92 0.20 -7.47 10.94
CA GLY A 92 -0.79 -7.27 9.89
C GLY A 92 -0.97 -8.51 9.03
N ILE A 93 -1.00 -8.33 7.72
CA ILE A 93 -1.13 -9.41 6.75
C ILE A 93 0.22 -9.60 6.06
N GLY A 94 0.72 -10.83 6.07
CA GLY A 94 1.88 -11.23 5.28
C GLY A 94 1.56 -12.45 4.44
N ARG A 95 2.55 -12.94 3.70
CA ARG A 95 2.44 -14.12 2.84
C ARG A 95 3.52 -15.11 3.21
N ILE A 96 3.13 -16.36 3.48
CA ILE A 96 4.07 -17.45 3.67
C ILE A 96 4.20 -18.24 2.37
N ALA A 97 5.44 -18.50 1.97
CA ALA A 97 5.80 -19.34 0.84
C ALA A 97 6.49 -20.61 1.32
N PHE A 98 5.97 -21.77 0.92
CA PHE A 98 6.49 -23.09 1.28
C PHE A 98 6.34 -24.07 0.12
N CYS A 99 7.17 -25.11 0.09
CA CYS A 99 7.11 -26.15 -0.91
C CYS A 99 6.28 -27.33 -0.40
N THR A 100 5.49 -27.94 -1.28
CA THR A 100 4.76 -29.18 -1.00
C THR A 100 5.38 -30.30 -1.82
N GLU A 101 5.58 -31.47 -1.20
CA GLU A 101 6.11 -32.64 -1.90
C GLU A 101 5.20 -33.05 -3.07
N GLY A 102 5.78 -33.32 -4.23
CA GLY A 102 5.05 -33.67 -5.45
C GLY A 102 4.33 -32.51 -6.15
N ALA A 103 4.34 -31.29 -5.59
CA ALA A 103 3.80 -30.12 -6.26
C ALA A 103 4.75 -29.56 -7.33
N SER A 104 4.20 -28.93 -8.36
CA SER A 104 4.97 -28.32 -9.46
C SER A 104 5.64 -26.99 -9.07
N GLY A 105 5.35 -26.43 -7.90
CA GLY A 105 5.91 -25.17 -7.41
C GLY A 105 5.50 -24.85 -5.97
N PRO A 106 6.06 -23.77 -5.39
CA PRO A 106 5.73 -23.36 -4.03
C PRO A 106 4.30 -22.81 -3.94
N ALA A 107 3.66 -23.05 -2.81
CA ALA A 107 2.42 -22.39 -2.43
C ALA A 107 2.74 -21.07 -1.74
N VAL A 108 1.97 -20.01 -2.03
CA VAL A 108 2.07 -18.71 -1.37
C VAL A 108 0.70 -18.34 -0.81
N LEU A 109 0.56 -18.31 0.51
CA LEU A 109 -0.72 -18.12 1.18
C LEU A 109 -0.68 -16.91 2.13
N PRO A 110 -1.75 -16.09 2.18
CA PRO A 110 -1.82 -14.98 3.12
C PRO A 110 -2.06 -15.48 4.56
N VAL A 111 -1.41 -14.84 5.52
CA VAL A 111 -1.61 -15.07 6.95
C VAL A 111 -1.71 -13.75 7.70
N THR A 112 -2.54 -13.71 8.75
CA THR A 112 -2.44 -12.64 9.74
C THR A 112 -1.32 -12.98 10.72
N TYR A 113 -0.42 -12.05 10.96
CA TYR A 113 0.77 -12.27 11.77
C TYR A 113 0.99 -11.16 12.81
N THR A 114 1.84 -11.48 13.77
CA THR A 114 2.43 -10.54 14.73
C THR A 114 3.91 -10.90 14.93
N VAL A 115 4.66 -10.02 15.61
CA VAL A 115 6.07 -10.26 15.95
C VAL A 115 6.19 -10.45 17.45
N VAL A 116 6.78 -11.58 17.87
CA VAL A 116 7.02 -11.91 19.29
C VAL A 116 8.46 -12.36 19.45
N ASP A 117 9.22 -11.68 20.32
CA ASP A 117 10.63 -11.97 20.58
C ASP A 117 11.47 -12.08 19.30
N GLY A 118 11.22 -11.20 18.33
CA GLY A 118 11.89 -11.19 17.02
C GLY A 118 11.44 -12.29 16.05
N ASN A 119 10.43 -13.08 16.39
CA ASN A 119 9.88 -14.14 15.54
C ASN A 119 8.55 -13.71 14.93
N ILE A 120 8.34 -14.08 13.66
CA ILE A 120 7.04 -13.95 13.01
C ILE A 120 6.13 -15.08 13.51
N VAL A 121 4.98 -14.73 14.07
CA VAL A 121 3.99 -15.67 14.61
C VAL A 121 2.66 -15.45 13.91
N PHE A 122 2.05 -16.53 13.42
CA PHE A 122 0.72 -16.52 12.83
C PHE A 122 -0.06 -17.76 13.27
N ARG A 123 -1.39 -17.70 13.21
CA ARG A 123 -2.27 -18.82 13.56
C ARG A 123 -2.70 -19.55 12.29
N THR A 124 -2.66 -20.87 12.33
CA THR A 124 -3.21 -21.76 11.28
C THR A 124 -4.17 -22.76 11.91
N ALA A 125 -5.07 -23.33 11.10
CA ALA A 125 -5.81 -24.53 11.47
C ALA A 125 -4.83 -25.71 11.60
N PRO A 126 -4.98 -26.60 12.61
CA PRO A 126 -4.05 -27.72 12.83
C PRO A 126 -3.95 -28.68 11.64
N GLU A 127 -5.07 -28.89 10.92
CA GLU A 127 -5.17 -29.74 9.72
C GLU A 127 -5.24 -28.90 8.43
N GLY A 128 -4.76 -27.66 8.48
CA GLY A 128 -4.71 -26.76 7.32
C GLY A 128 -3.42 -26.95 6.51
N THR A 129 -3.47 -26.63 5.22
CA THR A 129 -2.33 -26.72 4.29
C THR A 129 -1.04 -26.07 4.82
N ILE A 130 -1.14 -24.96 5.54
CA ILE A 130 0.02 -24.30 6.15
C ILE A 130 0.62 -25.17 7.26
N ALA A 131 -0.20 -25.70 8.18
CA ALA A 131 0.28 -26.54 9.26
C ALA A 131 0.94 -27.84 8.73
N GLU A 132 0.36 -28.45 7.70
CA GLU A 132 0.83 -29.72 7.13
C GLU A 132 2.15 -29.60 6.33
N HIS A 133 2.43 -28.44 5.73
CA HIS A 133 3.51 -28.31 4.75
C HIS A 133 4.54 -27.20 5.05
N SER A 134 4.32 -26.36 6.06
CA SER A 134 5.23 -25.26 6.35
C SER A 134 6.30 -25.57 7.40
N GLU A 135 6.31 -26.75 8.02
CA GLU A 135 7.39 -27.11 8.95
C GLU A 135 8.72 -27.24 8.20
N GLY A 136 9.74 -26.49 8.64
CA GLY A 136 11.03 -26.42 7.95
C GLY A 136 11.30 -25.05 7.32
N TYR A 137 12.08 -25.02 6.25
CA TYR A 137 12.49 -23.77 5.62
C TYR A 137 11.35 -23.16 4.81
N VAL A 138 11.00 -21.91 5.16
CA VAL A 138 9.95 -21.14 4.50
C VAL A 138 10.44 -19.73 4.21
N SER A 139 9.74 -19.03 3.32
CA SER A 139 9.88 -17.59 3.16
C SER A 139 8.60 -16.90 3.62
N PHE A 140 8.74 -15.73 4.21
CA PHE A 140 7.65 -14.88 4.65
C PHE A 140 7.84 -13.48 4.08
N GLU A 141 6.81 -12.91 3.49
CA GLU A 141 6.87 -11.59 2.87
C GLU A 141 5.80 -10.66 3.43
N VAL A 142 6.19 -9.41 3.64
CA VAL A 142 5.30 -8.29 3.90
C VAL A 142 5.70 -7.15 2.99
N ASP A 143 4.71 -6.53 2.36
CA ASP A 143 4.89 -5.35 1.54
C ASP A 143 3.91 -4.26 1.96
N GLN A 144 4.35 -3.02 1.79
CA GLN A 144 3.48 -1.87 1.88
C GLN A 144 3.87 -0.89 0.77
N LEU A 145 2.90 -0.59 -0.09
CA LEU A 145 3.07 0.35 -1.19
C LEU A 145 2.14 1.54 -0.97
N ASP A 146 2.71 2.74 -0.92
CA ASP A 146 1.96 3.98 -1.01
C ASP A 146 1.87 4.42 -2.48
N GLY A 147 0.76 4.07 -3.12
CA GLY A 147 0.47 4.44 -4.51
C GLY A 147 0.25 5.93 -4.76
N VAL A 148 0.17 6.76 -3.72
CA VAL A 148 0.17 8.23 -3.85
C VAL A 148 1.57 8.73 -4.09
N MET A 149 2.46 8.39 -3.17
CA MET A 149 3.82 8.90 -3.16
C MET A 149 4.70 8.11 -4.14
N SER A 150 4.19 6.99 -4.65
CA SER A 150 4.96 6.01 -5.44
C SER A 150 6.17 5.50 -4.66
N GLU A 151 5.97 5.37 -3.35
CA GLU A 151 6.95 4.92 -2.36
C GLU A 151 6.47 3.61 -1.75
N GLY A 152 7.37 2.87 -1.13
CA GLY A 152 6.99 1.67 -0.40
C GLY A 152 8.18 0.83 -0.03
N TRP A 153 7.89 -0.28 0.63
CA TRP A 153 8.89 -1.24 1.07
C TRP A 153 8.34 -2.65 0.90
N SER A 154 9.25 -3.60 0.72
CA SER A 154 8.97 -5.02 0.82
C SER A 154 10.08 -5.67 1.64
N VAL A 155 9.69 -6.54 2.57
CA VAL A 155 10.59 -7.30 3.42
C VAL A 155 10.32 -8.77 3.20
N LEU A 156 11.33 -9.49 2.71
CA LEU A 156 11.33 -10.95 2.56
C LEU A 156 12.23 -11.57 3.64
N ILE A 157 11.62 -12.33 4.53
CA ILE A 157 12.29 -13.07 5.60
C ILE A 157 12.38 -14.54 5.21
N ARG A 158 13.57 -15.13 5.34
CA ARG A 158 13.78 -16.57 5.19
C ARG A 158 14.14 -17.17 6.53
N GLY A 159 13.47 -18.24 6.91
CA GLY A 159 13.64 -18.83 8.23
C GLY A 159 13.08 -20.23 8.33
N ARG A 160 13.20 -20.82 9.51
CA ARG A 160 12.61 -22.12 9.82
C ARG A 160 11.32 -21.93 10.59
N ALA A 161 10.21 -22.35 10.00
CA ALA A 161 8.93 -22.44 10.70
C ALA A 161 8.87 -23.74 11.51
N ARG A 162 8.27 -23.63 12.70
CA ARG A 162 8.07 -24.72 13.65
C ARG A 162 6.74 -24.48 14.38
N PRO A 163 6.06 -25.54 14.83
CA PRO A 163 5.01 -25.41 15.82
C PRO A 163 5.50 -24.66 17.07
N ALA A 164 4.57 -23.95 17.72
CA ALA A 164 4.84 -23.23 18.96
C ALA A 164 5.21 -24.19 20.09
#